data_AF-A0A973MZD0-F1
#
_entry.id   AF-A0A973MZD0-F1
#
_cell.length_a   1.000
_cell.length_b   1.000
_cell.length_c   1.000
_cell.angle_alpha   90.00
_cell.angle_beta   90.00
_cell.angle_gamma   90.00
#
_symmetry.space_group_name_H-M   'P 1'
#
loop_
_entity.id
_entity.type
_entity.pdbx_description
1 polymer ?
#
loop_
_entity_poly.entity_id
_entity_poly.type
_entity_poly.pdbx_seq_one_letter_code
_entity_poly.pdbx_strand_id
1 'polypeptide(L)' 'EPLTSRALRTACDEASPTVLQARLTELREAGFVELGEAGGYGLTPLGRDLCATFMPLHRFAERWRSKSGA' A
#
# COMPACT_ATOMS: atom_id res chain seq x y z
N GLU A 1 -7.44 -3.25 -8.33
CA GLU A 1 -8.45 -2.21 -8.62
C GLU A 1 -8.34 -1.10 -7.58
N PRO A 2 -8.80 0.13 -7.87
CA PRO A 2 -8.79 1.21 -6.88
C PRO A 2 -9.67 0.86 -5.67
N LEU A 3 -9.23 1.23 -4.46
CA LEU A 3 -9.94 0.95 -3.22
C LEU A 3 -10.42 2.23 -2.55
N THR A 4 -11.61 2.22 -1.98
CA THR A 4 -12.09 3.34 -1.15
C THR A 4 -11.24 3.47 0.12
N SER A 5 -11.23 4.65 0.76
CA SER A 5 -10.55 4.84 2.05
C SER A 5 -10.99 3.81 3.10
N ARG A 6 -12.29 3.48 3.14
CA ARG A 6 -12.84 2.47 4.04
C ARG A 6 -12.28 1.08 3.74
N ALA A 7 -12.24 0.67 2.48
CA ALA A 7 -11.70 -0.63 2.09
C ALA A 7 -10.19 -0.73 2.40
N LEU A 8 -9.43 0.35 2.19
CA LEU A 8 -8.02 0.42 2.56
C LEU A 8 -7.81 0.29 4.08
N ARG A 9 -8.64 0.94 4.91
CA ARG A 9 -8.54 0.77 6.38
C ARG A 9 -8.69 -0.68 6.79
N THR A 10 -9.70 -1.37 6.26
CA THR A 10 -9.94 -2.78 6.56
C THR A 10 -8.81 -3.67 6.05
N ALA A 11 -8.21 -3.36 4.90
CA ALA A 11 -7.03 -4.07 4.39
C ALA A 11 -5.75 -3.80 5.20
N CYS A 12 -5.68 -2.71 5.95
CA CYS A 12 -4.56 -2.34 6.81
C CYS A 12 -4.84 -2.58 8.30
N ASP A 13 -5.48 -3.71 8.64
CA ASP A 13 -5.77 -4.12 10.03
C ASP A 13 -6.48 -3.04 10.86
N GLU A 14 -7.50 -2.40 10.26
CA GLU A 14 -8.27 -1.30 10.87
C GLU A 14 -7.42 -0.09 11.27
N ALA A 15 -6.41 0.24 10.46
CA ALA A 15 -5.57 1.43 10.63
C ALA A 15 -6.37 2.69 11.00
N SER A 16 -5.79 3.53 11.86
CA SER A 16 -6.39 4.81 12.25
C SER A 16 -6.73 5.66 11.01
N PRO A 17 -7.95 6.22 10.92
CA PRO A 17 -8.36 7.07 9.79
C PRO A 17 -7.38 8.21 9.51
N THR A 18 -6.85 8.85 10.56
CA THR A 18 -5.92 9.98 10.42
C THR A 18 -4.56 9.54 9.89
N VAL A 19 -4.06 8.40 10.36
CA VAL A 19 -2.80 7.82 9.87
C VAL A 19 -2.94 7.39 8.41
N LEU A 20 -4.03 6.70 8.05
CA LEU A 20 -4.24 6.28 6.67
C LEU A 20 -4.32 7.49 5.73
N GLN A 21 -5.05 8.54 6.12
CA GLN A 21 -5.14 9.74 5.28
C GLN A 21 -3.81 10.46 5.14
N ALA A 22 -3.02 10.59 6.22
CA ALA A 22 -1.69 11.16 6.14
C ALA A 22 -0.82 10.39 5.13
N ARG A 23 -0.80 9.05 5.21
CA ARG A 23 -0.05 8.21 4.26
C ARG A 23 -0.56 8.31 2.83
N LEU A 24 -1.88 8.37 2.62
CA LEU A 24 -2.45 8.53 1.29
C LEU A 24 -2.10 9.89 0.68
N THR A 25 -2.07 10.96 1.48
CA THR A 25 -1.61 12.28 1.04
C THR A 25 -0.14 12.22 0.63
N GLU A 26 0.75 11.69 1.49
CA GLU A 26 2.18 11.56 1.19
C GLU A 26 2.44 10.74 -0.08
N LEU A 27 1.75 9.60 -0.25
CA LEU A 27 1.89 8.74 -1.42
C LEU A 27 1.36 9.38 -2.70
N ARG A 28 0.36 10.27 -2.60
CA ARG A 28 -0.15 11.05 -3.73
C ARG A 28 0.82 12.16 -4.11
N GLU A 29 1.35 12.89 -3.14
CA GLU A 29 2.36 13.92 -3.37
C GLU A 29 3.63 13.34 -4.00
N ALA A 30 4.01 12.12 -3.60
CA ALA A 30 5.12 11.38 -4.20
C ALA A 30 4.79 10.72 -5.55
N GLY A 31 3.54 10.77 -6.02
CA GLY A 31 3.13 10.23 -7.31
C GLY A 31 2.99 8.70 -7.38
N PHE A 32 2.97 8.00 -6.25
CA PHE A 32 2.79 6.54 -6.21
C PHE A 32 1.32 6.11 -6.20
N VAL A 33 0.45 6.96 -5.65
CA VAL A 33 -0.99 6.71 -5.54
C VAL A 33 -1.76 7.84 -6.22
N GLU A 34 -2.89 7.50 -6.83
CA GLU A 34 -3.85 8.45 -7.39
C GLU A 34 -5.24 8.20 -6.82
N LEU A 35 -6.05 9.27 -6.74
CA LEU A 35 -7.48 9.17 -6.46
C LEU A 35 -8.22 9.20 -7.81
N GLY A 36 -8.80 8.07 -8.20
CA GLY A 36 -9.56 7.96 -9.44
C GLY A 36 -10.88 8.72 -9.38
N GLU A 37 -11.40 9.05 -10.57
CA GLU A 37 -12.64 9.83 -10.78
C GLU A 37 -13.86 9.31 -10.00
N ALA A 38 -13.96 7.99 -9.82
CA ALA A 38 -15.04 7.34 -9.07
C ALA A 38 -14.84 7.30 -7.53
N GLY A 39 -13.78 7.93 -7.00
CA GLY A 39 -13.56 8.05 -5.56
C GLY A 39 -12.76 6.92 -4.89
N GLY A 40 -11.87 6.25 -5.63
CA GLY A 40 -11.00 5.17 -5.12
C GLY A 40 -9.52 5.44 -5.30
N TYR A 41 -8.69 4.98 -4.37
CA TYR A 41 -7.23 5.09 -4.41
C TYR A 41 -6.61 3.91 -5.15
N GLY A 42 -5.82 4.19 -6.18
CA GLY A 42 -5.11 3.20 -6.99
C GLY A 42 -3.62 3.50 -7.06
N LEU A 43 -2.82 2.49 -7.41
CA LEU A 43 -1.41 2.70 -7.75
C LEU A 43 -1.31 3.29 -9.16
N THR A 44 -0.51 4.36 -9.27
CA THR A 44 -0.01 4.87 -10.55
C THR A 44 0.94 3.86 -11.20
N PRO A 45 1.37 4.05 -12.47
CA PRO A 45 2.43 3.23 -13.05
C PRO A 45 3.70 3.20 -12.19
N LEU A 46 4.15 4.37 -11.69
CA LEU A 46 5.29 4.47 -10.79
C LEU A 46 5.08 3.69 -9.47
N GLY A 47 3.88 3.76 -8.90
CA GLY A 47 3.54 2.98 -7.70
C GLY A 47 3.60 1.46 -7.93
N ARG A 48 3.17 0.99 -9.11
CA ARG A 48 3.26 -0.43 -9.48
C ARG A 48 4.70 -0.87 -9.65
N ASP A 49 5.54 -0.05 -10.27
CA ASP A 49 6.96 -0.34 -10.45
C ASP A 49 7.69 -0.42 -9.10
N LEU A 50 7.40 0.51 -8.18
CA LEU A 50 7.91 0.45 -6.81
C LEU A 50 7.49 -0.83 -6.10
N CYS A 51 6.21 -1.18 -6.15
CA CYS A 51 5.72 -2.43 -5.56
C CYS A 51 6.43 -3.64 -6.16
N ALA A 52 6.55 -3.74 -7.49
CA ALA A 52 7.23 -4.85 -8.15
C ALA A 52 8.71 -4.96 -7.73
N THR A 53 9.38 -3.83 -7.57
CA THR A 53 10.78 -3.74 -7.11
C THR A 53 10.93 -4.13 -5.64
N PHE A 54 9.95 -3.79 -4.81
CA PHE A 54 9.97 -4.05 -3.37
C PHE A 54 9.52 -5.49 -3.00
N MET A 55 8.65 -6.12 -3.80
CA MET A 55 8.12 -7.45 -3.52
C MET A 55 9.18 -8.56 -3.32
N PRO A 56 10.33 -8.57 -4.03
CA PRO A 56 11.43 -9.49 -3.73
C PRO A 56 11.96 -9.39 -2.29
N LEU A 57 12.07 -8.16 -1.74
CA LEU A 57 12.50 -7.93 -0.36
C LEU A 57 11.44 -8.45 0.64
N HIS A 58 10.17 -8.15 0.38
CA HIS A 58 9.07 -8.67 1.20
C HIS A 58 9.06 -10.21 1.20
N ARG A 59 9.16 -10.85 0.03
CA ARG A 59 9.24 -12.32 -0.08
C ARG A 59 10.46 -12.90 0.64
N PHE A 60 11.59 -12.19 0.63
CA PHE A 60 12.76 -12.60 1.41
C PHE A 60 12.48 -12.55 2.91
N ALA A 61 11.87 -11.46 3.40
CA ALA A 61 11.52 -11.30 4.80
C ALA A 61 10.58 -12.42 5.29
N GLU A 62 9.56 -12.78 4.49
CA GLU A 62 8.66 -13.90 4.80
C GLU A 62 9.41 -15.24 4.90
N ARG A 63 10.29 -15.54 3.93
CA ARG A 63 11.13 -16.76 3.97
C ARG A 63 12.10 -16.77 5.15
N TRP A 64 12.61 -15.61 5.57
CA TRP A 64 13.49 -15.51 6.72
C TRP A 64 12.72 -15.73 8.02
N ARG A 65 11.57 -15.07 8.19
CA ARG A 65 10.66 -15.27 9.32
C ARG A 65 10.26 -16.73 9.49
N SER A 66 9.94 -17.44 8.39
CA SER A 66 9.59 -18.86 8.46
C SER A 66 10.75 -19.76 8.88
N LYS A 67 12.00 -19.34 8.66
CA LYS A 67 13.21 -20.09 9.07
C LYS A 67 13.65 -19.78 10.50
N SER A 68 13.35 -18.58 11.00
CA SER A 68 13.70 -18.14 12.36
C SER A 68 12.65 -18.51 13.42
N GLY A 69 11.56 -19.20 13.02
CA GLY A 69 10.56 -19.77 13.92
C GLY A 69 10.81 -21.25 14.31
N ALA A 70 12.04 -21.74 14.18
CA ALA A 70 12.49 -23.04 14.68
C ALA A 70 13.34 -22.87 15.96
#